data_AF-A0A368G4Q2-F1
#
_entry.id   AF-A0A368G4Q2-F1
#
_cell.length_a   1.000
_cell.length_b   1.000
_cell.length_c   1.000
_cell.angle_alpha   90.00
_cell.angle_beta   90.00
_cell.angle_gamma   90.00
#
_symmetry.space_group_name_H-M   'P 1'
#
loop_
_entity.id
_entity.type
_entity.pdbx_description
1 polymer ?
#
loop_
_entity_poly.entity_id
_entity_poly.type
_entity_poly.pdbx_seq_one_letter_code
_entity_poly.pdbx_strand_id
1 'polypeptide(L)' 'MLTSGVVNVTKVSPEDDRKLKEEYPETDPWYRLAKDACKDCVGYPVNVQVAAPPYKEELVLRILRDIEIAVHPE' A
#
# COMPACT_ATOMS: atom_id res chain seq x y z
N MET A 1 -15.25 -3.52 15.84
CA MET A 1 -14.21 -4.31 15.16
C MET A 1 -14.45 -4.17 13.67
N LEU A 2 -13.56 -3.52 12.94
CA LEU A 2 -13.67 -3.41 11.48
C LEU A 2 -13.09 -4.68 10.85
N THR A 3 -13.64 -5.10 9.72
CA THR A 3 -13.01 -6.12 8.88
C THR A 3 -12.14 -5.44 7.86
N SER A 4 -10.95 -6.00 7.57
CA SER A 4 -10.01 -5.42 6.63
C SER A 4 -9.23 -6.50 5.88
N GLY A 5 -8.95 -6.24 4.61
CA GLY A 5 -8.05 -7.03 3.79
C GLY A 5 -7.18 -6.15 2.90
N VAL A 6 -6.17 -6.76 2.27
CA VAL A 6 -5.18 -6.07 1.45
C VAL A 6 -5.10 -6.72 0.07
N VAL A 7 -4.84 -5.92 -0.96
CA VAL A 7 -4.62 -6.39 -2.33
C VAL A 7 -3.42 -5.66 -2.93
N ASN A 8 -2.62 -6.38 -3.72
CA ASN A 8 -1.48 -5.82 -4.43
C ASN A 8 -1.97 -5.02 -5.63
N VAL A 9 -1.52 -3.76 -5.74
CA VAL A 9 -1.97 -2.84 -6.79
C VAL A 9 -0.86 -2.39 -7.73
N THR A 10 0.39 -2.34 -7.28
CA THR A 10 1.49 -1.87 -8.10
C THR A 10 2.83 -2.31 -7.53
N LYS A 11 3.92 -1.98 -8.20
CA LYS A 11 5.27 -2.12 -7.69
C LYS A 11 5.91 -0.75 -7.53
N VAL A 12 6.83 -0.63 -6.58
CA VAL A 12 7.57 0.61 -6.34
C VAL A 12 8.35 0.99 -7.60
N SER A 13 8.12 2.20 -8.12
CA SER A 13 8.85 2.73 -9.27
C SER A 13 10.14 3.46 -8.83
N PRO A 14 11.12 3.68 -9.74
CA PRO A 14 12.29 4.50 -9.44
C PRO A 14 11.94 5.94 -9.04
N GLU A 15 10.82 6.47 -9.55
CA GLU A 15 10.35 7.82 -9.21
C GLU A 15 9.82 7.88 -7.78
N ASP A 16 9.15 6.82 -7.31
CA ASP A 16 8.65 6.72 -5.93
C ASP A 16 9.80 6.64 -4.92
N ASP A 17 10.85 5.89 -5.24
CA ASP A 17 12.07 5.83 -4.42
C ASP A 17 12.79 7.18 -4.36
N ARG A 18 12.85 7.92 -5.48
CA ARG A 18 13.40 9.29 -5.49
C ARG A 18 12.58 10.23 -4.61
N LYS A 19 11.24 10.20 -4.73
CA LYS A 19 10.35 11.03 -3.89
C LYS A 19 10.49 10.69 -2.40
N LEU A 20 10.64 9.42 -2.05
CA LEU A 20 10.91 9.01 -0.67
C LEU A 20 12.21 9.64 -0.14
N LYS A 21 13.25 9.71 -0.96
CA LYS A 21 14.55 10.32 -0.59
C LYS A 21 14.48 11.83 -0.47
N GLU A 22 13.78 12.51 -1.38
CA GLU A 22 13.80 13.98 -1.50
C GLU A 22 12.69 14.67 -0.68
N GLU A 23 11.50 14.08 -0.59
CA GLU A 23 10.29 14.76 -0.07
C GLU A 23 9.81 14.20 1.29
N TYR A 24 10.19 12.98 1.67
CA TYR A 24 9.70 12.37 2.90
C TYR A 24 10.24 13.08 4.16
N PRO A 25 9.38 13.45 5.13
CA PRO A 25 9.79 14.21 6.30
C PRO A 25 10.72 13.41 7.20
N GLU A 26 11.66 14.08 7.86
CA GLU A 26 12.61 13.48 8.82
C GLU A 26 12.52 14.15 10.21
N THR A 27 11.32 14.67 10.50
CA THR A 27 11.01 15.48 11.68
C THR A 27 11.12 14.71 13.00
N ASP A 28 10.86 13.40 12.96
CA ASP A 28 10.89 12.52 14.12
C ASP A 28 11.77 11.28 13.83
N PRO A 29 12.44 10.69 14.85
CA PRO A 29 13.18 9.45 14.71
C PRO A 29 12.40 8.32 14.02
N TRP A 30 11.07 8.22 14.21
CA TRP A 30 10.25 7.22 13.55
C TRP A 30 10.15 7.44 12.04
N TYR A 31 10.08 8.69 11.61
CA TYR A 31 10.08 9.01 10.18
C TYR A 31 11.43 8.72 9.53
N ARG A 32 12.55 9.00 10.23
CA ARG A 32 13.89 8.62 9.74
C ARG A 32 14.04 7.12 9.60
N LEU A 33 13.59 6.37 10.60
CA LEU A 33 13.60 4.91 10.57
C LEU A 33 12.75 4.36 9.41
N ALA A 34 11.56 4.91 9.20
CA ALA A 34 10.69 4.51 8.08
C ALA A 34 11.34 4.81 6.72
N LYS A 35 11.95 5.98 6.57
CA LYS A 35 12.67 6.36 5.34
C LYS A 35 13.85 5.43 5.08
N ASP A 36 14.65 5.13 6.10
CA ASP A 36 15.81 4.24 5.99
C ASP A 36 15.42 2.79 5.73
N ALA A 37 14.28 2.33 6.26
CA ALA A 37 13.79 0.97 6.06
C ALA A 37 13.15 0.75 4.67
N CYS A 38 12.61 1.81 4.07
CA CYS A 38 11.86 1.73 2.81
C CYS A 38 12.65 2.20 1.57
N LYS A 39 13.89 2.68 1.73
CA LYS A 39 14.74 3.09 0.60
C LYS A 39 15.23 1.87 -0.20
N ASP A 40 15.47 2.07 -1.48
CA ASP A 40 16.01 1.08 -2.42
C ASP A 40 15.09 -0.15 -2.62
N CYS A 41 13.78 -0.01 -2.34
CA CYS A 41 12.77 -1.04 -2.51
C CYS A 41 12.12 -1.04 -3.91
N VAL A 42 12.81 -0.56 -4.95
CA VAL A 42 12.26 -0.53 -6.33
C VAL A 42 11.90 -1.94 -6.79
N GLY A 43 10.69 -2.11 -7.32
CA GLY A 43 10.14 -3.39 -7.77
C GLY A 43 9.40 -4.21 -6.71
N TYR A 44 9.40 -3.78 -5.44
CA TYR A 44 8.64 -4.44 -4.37
C TYR A 44 7.14 -4.17 -4.50
N PRO A 45 6.27 -5.09 -4.06
CA PRO A 45 4.82 -4.93 -4.16
C PRO A 45 4.30 -3.83 -3.23
N VAL A 46 3.39 -3.02 -3.75
CA VAL A 46 2.66 -1.98 -3.02
C VAL A 46 1.20 -2.40 -2.92
N ASN A 47 0.70 -2.51 -1.70
CA ASN A 47 -0.64 -2.99 -1.41
C ASN A 47 -1.57 -1.85 -0.99
N VAL A 48 -2.86 -2.01 -1.24
CA VAL A 48 -3.93 -1.15 -0.74
C VAL A 48 -4.76 -1.92 0.28
N GLN A 49 -5.14 -1.25 1.37
CA GLN A 49 -6.01 -1.79 2.40
C GLN A 49 -7.45 -1.32 2.19
N VAL A 50 -8.38 -2.27 2.23
CA VAL A 50 -9.82 -2.00 2.26
C VAL A 50 -10.35 -2.36 3.64
N ALA A 51 -11.18 -1.50 4.22
CA ALA A 51 -11.83 -1.73 5.50
C ALA A 51 -13.32 -1.44 5.40
N ALA A 52 -14.15 -2.26 6.05
CA ALA A 52 -15.59 -2.09 6.11
C ALA A 52 -16.13 -2.23 7.55
N PRO A 53 -17.36 -1.76 7.80
CA PRO A 53 -18.05 -2.00 9.07
C PRO A 53 -18.10 -3.48 9.46
N PRO A 54 -18.28 -3.80 10.76
CA PRO A 54 -18.37 -5.18 11.23
C PRO A 54 -19.46 -5.98 10.49
N TYR A 55 -19.24 -7.29 10.34
CA TYR A 55 -20.18 -8.23 9.70
C TYR A 55 -20.44 -7.93 8.22
N LYS A 56 -19.46 -7.35 7.53
CA LYS A 56 -19.49 -7.04 6.09
C LYS A 56 -18.23 -7.55 5.37
N GLU A 57 -17.76 -8.73 5.76
CA GLU A 57 -16.58 -9.38 5.19
C GLU A 57 -16.75 -9.62 3.68
N GLU A 58 -17.94 -10.00 3.24
CA GLU A 58 -18.25 -10.22 1.81
C GLU A 58 -18.14 -8.93 1.00
N LEU A 59 -18.45 -7.78 1.61
CA LEU A 59 -18.28 -6.47 0.97
C LEU A 59 -16.80 -6.11 0.81
N VAL A 60 -15.98 -6.38 1.83
CA VAL A 60 -14.52 -6.20 1.73
C VAL A 60 -13.96 -7.07 0.61
N LEU A 61 -14.33 -8.36 0.59
CA LEU A 61 -13.87 -9.29 -0.44
C LEU A 61 -14.32 -8.87 -1.85
N ARG A 62 -15.55 -8.38 -1.99
CA ARG A 62 -16.06 -7.86 -3.27
C ARG A 62 -15.20 -6.69 -3.76
N ILE A 63 -14.96 -5.70 -2.91
CA ILE A 63 -14.16 -4.52 -3.28
C ILE A 63 -12.72 -4.91 -3.59
N LEU A 64 -12.11 -5.81 -2.80
CA LEU A 64 -10.75 -6.29 -3.09
C LEU A 64 -10.68 -6.98 -4.45
N ARG A 65 -11.68 -7.78 -4.82
CA ARG A 65 -11.75 -8.42 -6.15
C ARG A 65 -11.93 -7.41 -7.27
N ASP A 66 -12.77 -6.39 -7.07
CA ASP A 66 -12.97 -5.34 -8.08
C ASP A 66 -11.67 -4.54 -8.31
N ILE A 67 -10.91 -4.27 -7.24
CA ILE A 67 -9.58 -3.63 -7.34
C ILE A 67 -8.57 -4.55 -8.04
N GLU A 68 -8.54 -5.83 -7.69
CA GLU A 68 -7.65 -6.82 -8.31
C GLU A 68 -7.85 -6.89 -9.83
N ILE A 69 -9.11 -7.00 -10.28
CA ILE A 69 -9.45 -7.04 -11.71
C ILE A 69 -9.06 -5.74 -12.42
N ALA A 70 -9.27 -4.59 -11.77
CA ALA A 70 -8.95 -3.30 -12.38
C ALA A 70 -7.45 -3.09 -12.57
N VAL A 71 -6.63 -3.63 -11.66
CA VAL A 71 -5.16 -3.49 -11.70
C VAL A 71 -4.51 -4.59 -12.55
N HIS A 72 -4.98 -5.82 -12.41
CA HIS A 72 -4.48 -7.00 -13.10
C HIS A 72 -5.60 -7.59 -13.96
N PRO A 73 -5.96 -6.91 -15.08
CA PRO A 73 -6.87 -7.51 -16.04
C PRO A 73 -6.14 -8.70 -16.68
N GLU A 74 -6.58 -9.91 -16.35
CA GLU A 74 -6.24 -11.11 -17.13
C GLU A 74 -6.88 -11.05 -18.53
#